data_AF-A0A966B1D4-F1
#
_entry.id   AF-A0A966B1D4-F1
#
_cell.length_a   1.000
_cell.length_b   1.000
_cell.length_c   1.000
_cell.angle_alpha   90.00
_cell.angle_beta   90.00
_cell.angle_gamma   90.00
#
_symmetry.space_group_name_H-M   'P 1'
#
loop_
_entity.id
_entity.type
_entity.pdbx_description
1 polymer ?
#
loop_
_entity_poly.entity_id
_entity_poly.type
_entity_poly.pdbx_seq_one_letter_code
_entity_poly.pdbx_strand_id
1 'polypeptide(L)'
;LYVGGYEIWQQKVHPDAVFINLGDGKFKEEWRSKEGSCYSARGVCASDFNEDGYPDIYVSNYRLQPNHLLINDGKGKLNNMAEDYGTAGNPSGLINYTGGIKYQVSGHTIGSCFDDLDNDGLIDLFVGNFSHPRPGQDHPQFLRNRGSKFGYKFEDKSSGSGLAWQESFASPSFGDFDNDGDLDLYFTTVYGVGSGNIKNFPVLYSNEGKWKFSNVTSEEGLQNLPATYQSAWADIDNDGDLDLCTAGKIFQNNSKRGNWIKIKLSGDGKNINRSAIGSIVKIRSKDSVMTRHVQTGTGEGNQSEMTLHFGLGNLKGPLDAEILWPGKVTTTSKGLKINSLHKVMYKKE
;
A
#
# COMPACT_ATOMS: atom_id res chain seq x y z
N LEU A 1 11.25 -2.66 -12.76
CA LEU A 1 10.68 -1.30 -12.89
C LEU A 1 9.37 -1.44 -13.63
N TYR A 2 8.28 -1.02 -13.00
CA TYR A 2 6.99 -0.90 -13.69
C TYR A 2 6.80 0.56 -14.10
N VAL A 3 6.33 0.79 -15.33
CA VAL A 3 6.04 2.12 -15.87
C VAL A 3 4.56 2.12 -16.26
N GLY A 4 3.76 2.88 -15.52
CA GLY A 4 2.34 3.06 -15.81
C GLY A 4 2.11 4.05 -16.96
N GLY A 5 1.06 3.81 -17.73
CA GLY A 5 0.55 4.71 -18.75
C GLY A 5 -0.02 5.97 -18.13
N TYR A 6 0.82 6.98 -17.92
CA TYR A 6 0.40 8.25 -17.33
C TYR A 6 -0.67 8.93 -18.20
N GLU A 7 -1.59 9.60 -17.53
CA GLU A 7 -2.62 10.42 -18.15
C GLU A 7 -2.02 11.63 -18.87
N ILE A 8 -2.38 11.86 -20.14
CA ILE A 8 -2.22 13.18 -20.75
C ILE A 8 -3.58 13.83 -21.01
N TRP A 9 -3.67 15.15 -20.83
CA TRP A 9 -4.89 15.93 -21.07
C TRP A 9 -5.45 15.80 -22.49
N GLN A 10 -4.65 15.28 -23.43
CA GLN A 10 -5.03 14.94 -24.79
C GLN A 10 -5.85 13.64 -24.89
N GLN A 11 -6.22 13.02 -23.76
CA GLN A 11 -7.15 11.88 -23.67
C GLN A 11 -6.67 10.64 -24.43
N LYS A 12 -5.35 10.44 -24.39
CA LYS A 12 -4.68 9.25 -24.89
C LYS A 12 -4.21 8.41 -23.71
N VAL A 13 -4.47 7.11 -23.78
CA VAL A 13 -3.89 6.14 -22.85
C VAL A 13 -2.60 5.58 -23.43
N HIS A 14 -1.64 5.32 -22.55
CA HIS A 14 -0.34 4.76 -22.92
C HIS A 14 -0.21 3.35 -22.38
N PRO A 15 0.53 2.45 -23.05
CA PRO A 15 0.73 1.11 -22.54
C PRO A 15 1.59 1.13 -21.28
N ASP A 16 1.20 0.29 -20.34
CA ASP A 16 2.05 -0.06 -19.20
C ASP A 16 3.17 -0.97 -19.67
N ALA A 17 4.31 -0.93 -18.98
CA ALA A 17 5.43 -1.82 -19.28
C ALA A 17 6.24 -2.18 -18.04
N VAL A 18 6.80 -3.40 -18.05
CA VAL A 18 7.79 -3.85 -17.08
C VAL A 18 9.15 -3.93 -17.75
N PHE A 19 10.11 -3.28 -17.12
CA PHE A 19 11.52 -3.35 -17.49
C PHE A 19 12.31 -4.05 -16.39
N ILE A 20 13.08 -5.06 -16.79
CA ILE A 20 13.97 -5.82 -15.92
C ILE A 20 15.39 -5.30 -16.09
N ASN A 21 16.02 -4.97 -14.96
CA ASN A 21 17.42 -4.57 -14.92
C ASN A 21 18.30 -5.80 -15.18
N LEU A 22 19.17 -5.73 -16.20
CA LEU A 22 20.05 -6.82 -16.60
C LEU A 22 21.37 -6.88 -15.81
N GLY A 23 21.62 -5.89 -14.95
CA GLY A 23 22.82 -5.82 -14.09
C GLY A 23 24.06 -5.23 -14.78
N ASP A 24 23.99 -4.93 -16.08
CA ASP A 24 25.06 -4.33 -16.89
C ASP A 24 24.79 -2.86 -17.25
N GLY A 25 23.89 -2.21 -16.51
CA GLY A 25 23.42 -0.85 -16.79
C GLY A 25 22.35 -0.77 -17.88
N LYS A 26 21.87 -1.91 -18.41
CA LYS A 26 20.76 -1.96 -19.37
C LYS A 26 19.49 -2.52 -18.76
N PHE A 27 18.38 -2.20 -19.40
CA PHE A 27 17.07 -2.74 -19.11
C PHE A 27 16.53 -3.50 -20.32
N LYS A 28 15.81 -4.58 -20.08
CA LYS A 28 15.01 -5.28 -21.08
C LYS A 28 13.54 -5.09 -20.76
N GLU A 29 12.73 -4.76 -21.76
CA GLU A 29 11.28 -4.85 -21.65
C GLU A 29 10.88 -6.33 -21.55
N GLU A 30 10.26 -6.70 -20.43
CA GLU A 30 9.81 -8.06 -20.17
C GLU A 30 8.33 -8.23 -20.44
N TRP A 31 7.54 -7.18 -20.21
CA TRP A 31 6.10 -7.20 -20.40
C TRP A 31 5.59 -5.84 -20.83
N ARG A 32 4.50 -5.85 -21.60
CA ARG A 32 3.76 -4.66 -22.04
C ARG A 32 2.26 -4.97 -22.05
N SER A 33 1.44 -4.00 -21.63
CA SER A 33 0.00 -4.13 -21.71
C SER A 33 -0.47 -4.26 -23.16
N LYS A 34 -1.56 -5.01 -23.37
CA LYS A 34 -2.12 -5.20 -24.71
C LYS A 34 -2.80 -3.92 -25.19
N GLU A 35 -2.77 -3.70 -26.50
CA GLU A 35 -3.55 -2.64 -27.11
C GLU A 35 -5.05 -2.81 -26.76
N GLY A 36 -5.70 -1.70 -26.38
CA GLY A 36 -7.10 -1.69 -25.94
C GLY A 36 -7.32 -2.03 -24.46
N SER A 37 -6.29 -2.44 -23.70
CA SER A 37 -6.37 -2.68 -22.25
C SER A 37 -5.56 -1.67 -21.43
N CYS A 38 -5.28 -0.50 -21.99
CA CYS A 38 -4.46 0.54 -21.35
C CYS A 38 -5.36 1.56 -20.68
N TYR A 39 -5.03 1.93 -19.44
CA TYR A 39 -5.74 2.95 -18.68
C TYR A 39 -4.77 4.03 -18.20
N SER A 40 -5.31 5.03 -17.51
CA SER A 40 -4.61 6.23 -17.04
C SER A 40 -4.02 5.94 -15.66
N ALA A 41 -2.91 5.21 -15.64
CA ALA A 41 -2.23 4.84 -14.41
C ALA A 41 -1.71 6.09 -13.66
N ARG A 42 -2.00 6.16 -12.36
CA ARG A 42 -1.55 7.23 -11.45
C ARG A 42 -0.66 6.70 -10.33
N GLY A 43 -1.07 5.61 -9.70
CA GLY A 43 -0.37 4.98 -8.58
C GLY A 43 -0.07 3.52 -8.89
N VAL A 44 1.02 3.02 -8.33
CA VAL A 44 1.41 1.61 -8.46
C VAL A 44 1.98 1.14 -7.13
N CYS A 45 1.44 0.04 -6.62
CA CYS A 45 2.01 -0.68 -5.48
C CYS A 45 2.14 -2.16 -5.84
N ALA A 46 2.98 -2.89 -5.11
CA ALA A 46 3.23 -4.30 -5.37
C ALA A 46 3.35 -5.08 -4.07
N SER A 47 2.79 -6.28 -4.05
CA SER A 47 2.87 -7.21 -2.92
C SER A 47 2.60 -8.63 -3.37
N ASP A 48 3.16 -9.60 -2.67
CA ASP A 48 2.82 -11.02 -2.79
C ASP A 48 1.60 -11.32 -1.89
N PHE A 49 0.45 -10.74 -2.23
CA PHE A 49 -0.77 -10.83 -1.40
C PHE A 49 -1.41 -12.23 -1.44
N ASN A 50 -1.10 -13.00 -2.49
CA ASN A 50 -1.61 -14.35 -2.73
C ASN A 50 -0.67 -15.45 -2.20
N GLU A 51 0.47 -15.07 -1.60
CA GLU A 51 1.49 -15.93 -1.00
C GLU A 51 2.07 -16.98 -1.97
N ASP A 52 2.14 -16.66 -3.27
CA ASP A 52 2.73 -17.52 -4.28
C ASP A 52 4.23 -17.28 -4.48
N GLY A 53 4.84 -16.39 -3.70
CA GLY A 53 6.26 -16.09 -3.71
C GLY A 53 6.67 -15.08 -4.77
N TYR A 54 5.73 -14.52 -5.55
CA TYR A 54 5.99 -13.54 -6.58
C TYR A 54 5.14 -12.28 -6.34
N PRO A 55 5.76 -11.09 -6.22
CA PRO A 55 4.99 -9.87 -6.09
C PRO A 55 4.07 -9.64 -7.30
N ASP A 56 2.80 -9.41 -6.99
CA ASP A 56 1.76 -8.94 -7.90
C ASP A 56 1.72 -7.41 -7.91
N ILE A 57 1.12 -6.82 -8.95
CA ILE A 57 1.12 -5.36 -9.13
C ILE A 57 -0.31 -4.84 -9.14
N TYR A 58 -0.62 -3.87 -8.28
CA TYR A 58 -1.87 -3.13 -8.31
C TYR A 58 -1.64 -1.75 -8.92
N VAL A 59 -2.49 -1.39 -9.88
CA VAL A 59 -2.39 -0.14 -10.64
C VAL A 59 -3.65 0.68 -10.36
N SER A 60 -3.45 1.80 -9.69
CA SER A 60 -4.48 2.81 -9.46
C SER A 60 -4.73 3.56 -10.76
N ASN A 61 -5.91 3.38 -11.33
CA ASN A 61 -6.32 4.01 -12.59
C ASN A 61 -7.26 5.19 -12.33
N TYR A 62 -6.95 6.29 -13.00
CA TYR A 62 -7.71 7.52 -12.91
C TYR A 62 -8.83 7.59 -13.95
N ARG A 63 -9.54 8.72 -14.03
CA ARG A 63 -10.63 8.97 -15.00
C ARG A 63 -11.79 7.95 -14.92
N LEU A 64 -12.18 7.54 -13.71
CA LEU A 64 -13.27 6.59 -13.50
C LEU A 64 -13.04 5.24 -14.22
N GLN A 65 -11.77 4.88 -14.43
CA GLN A 65 -11.38 3.62 -15.05
C GLN A 65 -11.20 2.55 -13.97
N PRO A 66 -11.54 1.29 -14.27
CA PRO A 66 -11.29 0.18 -13.37
C PRO A 66 -9.80 0.05 -13.04
N ASN A 67 -9.49 -0.25 -11.79
CA ASN A 67 -8.13 -0.53 -11.37
C ASN A 67 -7.65 -1.87 -11.96
N HIS A 68 -6.34 -2.03 -12.12
CA HIS A 68 -5.76 -3.32 -12.50
C HIS A 68 -5.10 -4.01 -11.32
N LEU A 69 -5.25 -5.32 -11.26
CA LEU A 69 -4.50 -6.21 -10.37
C LEU A 69 -3.83 -7.24 -11.27
N LEU A 70 -2.55 -7.02 -11.53
CA LEU A 70 -1.74 -7.78 -12.46
C LEU A 70 -1.04 -8.92 -11.70
N ILE A 71 -1.55 -10.14 -11.87
CA ILE A 71 -1.00 -11.34 -11.25
C ILE A 71 0.23 -11.82 -12.03
N ASN A 72 1.33 -12.03 -11.31
CA ASN A 72 2.61 -12.47 -11.82
C ASN A 72 2.73 -13.99 -11.74
N ASP A 73 2.86 -14.65 -12.90
CA ASP A 73 2.95 -16.12 -12.97
C ASP A 73 4.32 -16.69 -12.56
N GLY A 74 5.23 -15.85 -12.06
CA GLY A 74 6.61 -16.19 -11.73
C GLY A 74 7.52 -16.41 -12.95
N LYS A 75 6.98 -16.26 -14.17
CA LYS A 75 7.68 -16.44 -15.45
C LYS A 75 7.70 -15.14 -16.27
N GLY A 76 7.40 -14.02 -15.64
CA GLY A 76 7.42 -12.69 -16.27
C GLY A 76 6.15 -12.34 -17.03
N LYS A 77 5.07 -13.14 -16.94
CA LYS A 77 3.77 -12.76 -17.50
C LYS A 77 2.88 -12.17 -16.43
N LEU A 78 2.26 -11.05 -16.78
CA LEU A 78 1.26 -10.38 -15.96
C LEU A 78 -0.12 -10.50 -16.60
N ASN A 79 -1.12 -10.88 -15.80
CA ASN A 79 -2.51 -10.97 -16.21
C ASN A 79 -3.39 -10.12 -15.30
N ASN A 80 -4.22 -9.25 -15.86
CA ASN A 80 -5.17 -8.48 -15.06
C ASN A 80 -6.31 -9.39 -14.57
N MET A 81 -6.47 -9.45 -13.24
CA MET A 81 -7.47 -10.24 -12.53
C MET A 81 -8.31 -9.39 -11.56
N ALA A 82 -8.29 -8.06 -11.69
CA ALA A 82 -8.94 -7.16 -10.74
C ALA A 82 -10.43 -7.47 -10.50
N GLU A 83 -11.16 -7.83 -11.55
CA GLU A 83 -12.58 -8.20 -11.42
C GLU A 83 -12.76 -9.50 -10.63
N ASP A 84 -11.93 -10.51 -10.90
CA ASP A 84 -12.01 -11.83 -10.26
C ASP A 84 -11.70 -11.78 -8.75
N TYR A 85 -10.75 -10.92 -8.37
CA TYR A 85 -10.36 -10.66 -6.99
C TYR A 85 -11.22 -9.62 -6.28
N GLY A 86 -12.08 -8.89 -6.99
CA GLY A 86 -12.96 -7.87 -6.40
C GLY A 86 -12.26 -6.54 -6.11
N THR A 87 -11.24 -6.18 -6.88
CA THR A 87 -10.40 -4.99 -6.66
C THR A 87 -10.47 -3.97 -7.80
N ALA A 88 -11.33 -4.17 -8.79
CA ALA A 88 -11.51 -3.28 -9.94
C ALA A 88 -12.28 -1.98 -9.62
N GLY A 89 -12.89 -1.88 -8.44
CA GLY A 89 -13.89 -0.87 -8.06
C GLY A 89 -15.32 -1.37 -8.34
N ASN A 90 -16.34 -0.58 -7.98
CA ASN A 90 -17.74 -0.94 -8.16
C ASN A 90 -18.29 -0.38 -9.49
N PRO A 91 -18.74 -1.23 -10.42
CA PRO A 91 -19.31 -0.77 -11.68
C PRO A 91 -20.59 0.05 -11.47
N SER A 92 -20.65 1.28 -12.00
CA SER A 92 -21.83 2.16 -11.92
C SER A 92 -22.44 2.54 -13.27
N GLY A 93 -21.83 2.10 -14.37
CA GLY A 93 -22.34 2.33 -15.73
C GLY A 93 -21.29 2.12 -16.80
N LEU A 94 -21.65 2.37 -18.06
CA LEU A 94 -20.72 2.37 -19.18
C LEU A 94 -20.62 3.79 -19.72
N ILE A 95 -19.40 4.31 -19.83
CA ILE A 95 -19.17 5.62 -20.45
C ILE A 95 -18.44 5.49 -21.78
N ASN A 96 -18.81 6.38 -22.71
CA ASN A 96 -17.97 6.70 -23.86
C ASN A 96 -17.09 7.86 -23.43
N TYR A 97 -15.86 7.56 -23.05
CA TYR A 97 -14.88 8.59 -22.80
C TYR A 97 -14.48 9.24 -24.12
N THR A 98 -14.09 10.51 -24.07
CA THR A 98 -13.64 11.23 -25.26
C THR A 98 -12.44 10.51 -25.91
N GLY A 99 -12.39 10.50 -27.25
CA GLY A 99 -11.46 9.68 -28.01
C GLY A 99 -11.98 8.27 -28.36
N GLY A 100 -13.23 7.94 -28.01
CA GLY A 100 -13.90 6.69 -28.41
C GLY A 100 -13.61 5.49 -27.51
N ILE A 101 -12.91 5.72 -26.39
CA ILE A 101 -12.60 4.68 -25.40
C ILE A 101 -13.86 4.38 -24.60
N LYS A 102 -14.21 3.11 -24.48
CA LYS A 102 -15.37 2.64 -23.69
C LYS A 102 -14.88 1.75 -22.56
N TYR A 103 -15.32 2.02 -21.35
CA TYR A 103 -15.04 1.19 -20.18
C TYR A 103 -16.18 1.30 -19.17
N GLN A 104 -16.26 0.29 -18.30
CA GLN A 104 -17.15 0.34 -17.13
C GLN A 104 -16.64 1.40 -16.17
N VAL A 105 -17.53 2.25 -15.67
CA VAL A 105 -17.19 3.24 -14.65
C VAL A 105 -16.97 2.52 -13.33
N SER A 106 -15.75 2.57 -12.83
CA SER A 106 -15.38 2.19 -11.47
C SER A 106 -14.09 2.92 -11.07
N GLY A 107 -13.74 2.92 -9.80
CA GLY A 107 -12.52 3.56 -9.31
C GLY A 107 -12.56 5.09 -9.38
N HIS A 108 -11.60 5.67 -10.10
CA HIS A 108 -11.09 7.06 -9.94
C HIS A 108 -9.98 7.17 -8.89
N THR A 109 -9.06 6.20 -8.92
CA THR A 109 -8.03 6.04 -7.90
C THR A 109 -6.79 6.86 -8.24
N ILE A 110 -6.25 7.55 -7.24
CA ILE A 110 -4.95 8.22 -7.33
C ILE A 110 -3.85 7.29 -6.83
N GLY A 111 -4.00 6.79 -5.61
CA GLY A 111 -3.03 5.91 -4.97
C GLY A 111 -3.67 4.76 -4.22
N SER A 112 -2.91 3.69 -3.98
CA SER A 112 -3.33 2.53 -3.20
C SER A 112 -2.15 1.97 -2.41
N CYS A 113 -2.43 1.19 -1.37
CA CYS A 113 -1.41 0.60 -0.50
C CYS A 113 -1.81 -0.82 -0.10
N PHE A 114 -0.84 -1.73 -0.12
CA PHE A 114 -1.00 -3.10 0.39
C PHE A 114 -0.35 -3.19 1.76
N ASP A 115 -1.07 -3.66 2.77
CA ASP A 115 -0.57 -3.91 4.13
C ASP A 115 -1.58 -4.78 4.91
N ASP A 116 -1.19 -5.36 6.05
CA ASP A 116 -2.05 -6.19 6.91
C ASP A 116 -2.78 -5.29 7.92
N LEU A 117 -4.09 -5.07 7.70
CA LEU A 117 -4.85 -4.01 8.38
C LEU A 117 -5.69 -4.52 9.56
N ASP A 118 -5.82 -5.84 9.71
CA ASP A 118 -6.49 -6.47 10.84
C ASP A 118 -5.65 -7.52 11.59
N ASN A 119 -4.35 -7.57 11.28
CA ASN A 119 -3.36 -8.43 11.92
C ASN A 119 -3.76 -9.92 11.88
N ASP A 120 -4.38 -10.36 10.78
CA ASP A 120 -4.77 -11.75 10.55
C ASP A 120 -3.71 -12.57 9.81
N GLY A 121 -2.62 -11.92 9.40
CA GLY A 121 -1.50 -12.55 8.73
C GLY A 121 -1.58 -12.47 7.21
N LEU A 122 -2.61 -11.83 6.65
CA LEU A 122 -2.82 -11.64 5.22
C LEU A 122 -2.61 -10.17 4.85
N ILE A 123 -2.07 -9.93 3.67
CA ILE A 123 -1.93 -8.57 3.13
C ILE A 123 -3.28 -8.14 2.53
N ASP A 124 -3.84 -7.07 3.05
CA ASP A 124 -5.04 -6.38 2.59
C ASP A 124 -4.69 -5.24 1.62
N LEU A 125 -5.71 -4.57 1.07
CA LEU A 125 -5.56 -3.47 0.12
C LEU A 125 -6.41 -2.27 0.54
N PHE A 126 -5.82 -1.08 0.52
CA PHE A 126 -6.54 0.18 0.59
C PHE A 126 -6.52 0.90 -0.75
N VAL A 127 -7.70 1.33 -1.23
CA VAL A 127 -7.88 2.01 -2.52
C VAL A 127 -8.27 3.47 -2.28
N GLY A 128 -7.35 4.39 -2.59
CA GLY A 128 -7.52 5.82 -2.40
C GLY A 128 -8.22 6.50 -3.59
N ASN A 129 -9.55 6.41 -3.62
CA ASN A 129 -10.35 7.04 -4.66
C ASN A 129 -10.51 8.55 -4.45
N PHE A 130 -10.16 9.32 -5.49
CA PHE A 130 -10.55 10.73 -5.61
C PHE A 130 -12.01 10.73 -6.07
N SER A 131 -12.94 11.18 -5.22
CA SER A 131 -14.38 11.01 -5.49
C SER A 131 -15.12 12.33 -5.38
N HIS A 132 -15.56 12.86 -6.52
CA HIS A 132 -16.45 14.01 -6.55
C HIS A 132 -17.78 13.72 -5.84
N PRO A 133 -18.51 14.75 -5.34
CA PRO A 133 -19.85 14.59 -4.78
C PRO A 133 -20.89 14.32 -5.88
N ARG A 134 -20.74 13.19 -6.57
CA ARG A 134 -21.58 12.72 -7.67
C ARG A 134 -21.90 11.24 -7.46
N PRO A 135 -23.11 10.79 -7.83
CA PRO A 135 -23.46 9.38 -7.72
C PRO A 135 -22.58 8.52 -8.64
N GLY A 136 -22.30 7.29 -8.21
CA GLY A 136 -21.61 6.29 -9.02
C GLY A 136 -20.09 6.42 -9.10
N GLN A 137 -19.47 7.20 -8.20
CA GLN A 137 -18.01 7.17 -8.00
C GLN A 137 -17.69 6.35 -6.75
N ASP A 138 -16.63 5.55 -6.82
CA ASP A 138 -16.17 4.82 -5.65
C ASP A 138 -15.59 5.80 -4.62
N HIS A 139 -16.03 5.66 -3.37
CA HIS A 139 -15.34 6.28 -2.25
C HIS A 139 -14.08 5.47 -1.92
N PRO A 140 -13.19 5.96 -1.05
CA PRO A 140 -12.06 5.17 -0.59
C PRO A 140 -12.48 3.81 0.01
N GLN A 141 -11.72 2.76 -0.30
CA GLN A 141 -12.08 1.38 0.05
C GLN A 141 -11.04 0.68 0.92
N PHE A 142 -11.48 0.09 2.02
CA PHE A 142 -10.77 -0.95 2.75
C PHE A 142 -11.16 -2.31 2.17
N LEU A 143 -10.23 -3.01 1.54
CA LEU A 143 -10.46 -4.30 0.92
C LEU A 143 -9.67 -5.36 1.70
N ARG A 144 -10.40 -6.22 2.43
CA ARG A 144 -9.82 -7.31 3.22
C ARG A 144 -9.54 -8.53 2.37
N ASN A 145 -8.32 -9.06 2.42
CA ASN A 145 -7.96 -10.33 1.81
C ASN A 145 -8.53 -11.49 2.64
N ARG A 146 -9.30 -12.36 2.00
CA ARG A 146 -9.96 -13.48 2.70
C ARG A 146 -9.10 -14.75 2.76
N GLY A 147 -7.92 -14.73 2.15
CA GLY A 147 -6.96 -15.82 2.16
C GLY A 147 -7.33 -17.00 1.26
N SER A 148 -6.48 -18.02 1.28
CA SER A 148 -6.51 -19.17 0.35
C SER A 148 -7.85 -19.91 0.28
N LYS A 149 -8.57 -20.04 1.41
CA LYS A 149 -9.89 -20.71 1.46
C LYS A 149 -10.92 -20.04 0.55
N PHE A 150 -10.75 -18.74 0.28
CA PHE A 150 -11.62 -17.97 -0.61
C PHE A 150 -10.90 -17.56 -1.90
N GLY A 151 -9.77 -18.20 -2.22
CA GLY A 151 -8.94 -17.88 -3.38
C GLY A 151 -8.31 -16.50 -3.32
N TYR A 152 -8.02 -16.00 -2.12
CA TYR A 152 -7.46 -14.66 -1.87
C TYR A 152 -8.33 -13.50 -2.39
N LYS A 153 -9.63 -13.74 -2.60
CA LYS A 153 -10.58 -12.68 -2.98
C LYS A 153 -10.72 -11.64 -1.87
N PHE A 154 -10.99 -10.40 -2.29
CA PHE A 154 -11.17 -9.29 -1.37
C PHE A 154 -12.63 -9.09 -0.96
N GLU A 155 -12.84 -8.62 0.27
CA GLU A 155 -14.12 -8.19 0.84
C GLU A 155 -14.06 -6.70 1.21
N ASP A 156 -15.06 -5.92 0.81
CA ASP A 156 -15.14 -4.50 1.18
C ASP A 156 -15.54 -4.34 2.66
N LYS A 157 -14.67 -3.69 3.44
CA LYS A 157 -14.80 -3.40 4.86
C LYS A 157 -15.01 -1.91 5.16
N SER A 158 -15.21 -1.07 4.15
CA SER A 158 -15.39 0.37 4.33
C SER A 158 -16.65 0.73 5.09
N SER A 159 -17.75 0.02 4.86
CA SER A 159 -19.03 0.35 5.49
C SER A 159 -18.94 0.24 7.02
N GLY A 160 -19.18 1.36 7.69
CA GLY A 160 -19.09 1.44 9.15
C GLY A 160 -17.67 1.46 9.70
N SER A 161 -16.64 1.58 8.87
CA SER A 161 -15.25 1.64 9.34
C SER A 161 -14.91 2.92 10.08
N GLY A 162 -15.67 4.01 9.88
CA GLY A 162 -15.28 5.34 10.37
C GLY A 162 -14.44 6.13 9.37
N LEU A 163 -14.08 5.53 8.23
CA LEU A 163 -13.50 6.24 7.09
C LEU A 163 -14.47 7.30 6.59
N ALA A 164 -14.11 8.56 6.80
CA ALA A 164 -14.87 9.68 6.28
C ALA A 164 -14.65 9.82 4.77
N TRP A 165 -15.63 10.39 4.08
CA TRP A 165 -15.46 10.80 2.69
C TRP A 165 -14.99 12.26 2.63
N GLN A 166 -13.97 12.49 1.79
CA GLN A 166 -13.53 13.81 1.34
C GLN A 166 -13.20 13.69 -0.14
N GLU A 167 -13.55 14.71 -0.92
CA GLU A 167 -13.49 14.62 -2.37
C GLU A 167 -12.08 14.39 -2.94
N SER A 168 -11.10 15.17 -2.47
CA SER A 168 -9.79 15.21 -3.12
C SER A 168 -8.73 14.33 -2.47
N PHE A 169 -9.15 13.29 -1.75
CA PHE A 169 -8.21 12.29 -1.25
C PHE A 169 -7.35 11.70 -2.38
N ALA A 170 -6.10 11.39 -2.04
CA ALA A 170 -5.05 11.11 -3.02
C ALA A 170 -4.26 9.83 -2.70
N SER A 171 -3.05 9.99 -2.17
CA SER A 171 -2.13 8.89 -1.87
C SER A 171 -2.24 8.46 -0.40
N PRO A 172 -2.52 7.19 -0.12
CA PRO A 172 -2.46 6.63 1.23
C PRO A 172 -1.05 6.19 1.61
N SER A 173 -0.77 6.16 2.92
CA SER A 173 0.41 5.51 3.50
C SER A 173 0.10 4.99 4.90
N PHE A 174 0.42 3.72 5.16
CA PHE A 174 0.25 3.11 6.47
C PHE A 174 1.53 3.20 7.33
N GLY A 175 1.34 3.33 8.64
CA GLY A 175 2.38 3.29 9.67
C GLY A 175 1.73 3.12 11.04
N ASP A 176 2.39 2.41 11.95
CA ASP A 176 1.92 2.16 13.33
C ASP A 176 2.53 3.26 14.21
N PHE A 177 1.84 4.42 14.32
CA PHE A 177 2.46 5.61 14.90
C PHE A 177 2.41 5.61 16.43
N ASP A 178 1.52 4.84 17.05
CA ASP A 178 1.39 4.73 18.50
C ASP A 178 1.90 3.40 19.08
N ASN A 179 2.53 2.58 18.22
CA ASN A 179 3.15 1.29 18.55
C ASN A 179 2.16 0.30 19.19
N ASP A 180 0.87 0.35 18.87
CA ASP A 180 -0.13 -0.56 19.43
C ASP A 180 -0.20 -1.90 18.67
N GLY A 181 0.37 -1.97 17.47
CA GLY A 181 0.45 -3.13 16.59
C GLY A 181 -0.48 -3.05 15.37
N ASP A 182 -1.50 -2.19 15.41
CA ASP A 182 -2.42 -1.95 14.30
C ASP A 182 -1.86 -0.85 13.38
N LEU A 183 -2.00 -1.02 12.06
CA LEU A 183 -1.49 -0.02 11.11
C LEU A 183 -2.48 1.15 10.96
N ASP A 184 -1.99 2.37 11.21
CA ASP A 184 -2.74 3.61 11.06
C ASP A 184 -2.61 4.17 9.63
N LEU A 185 -3.63 4.90 9.19
CA LEU A 185 -3.69 5.47 7.84
C LEU A 185 -3.42 6.97 7.86
N TYR A 186 -2.36 7.41 7.19
CA TYR A 186 -2.25 8.79 6.75
C TYR A 186 -2.70 8.92 5.30
N PHE A 187 -3.69 9.79 5.05
CA PHE A 187 -4.30 9.95 3.76
C PHE A 187 -4.19 11.38 3.25
N THR A 188 -3.43 11.54 2.16
CA THR A 188 -3.13 12.86 1.57
C THR A 188 -4.28 13.41 0.72
N THR A 189 -4.20 14.69 0.34
CA THR A 189 -5.24 15.36 -0.44
C THR A 189 -4.65 16.28 -1.52
N VAL A 190 -5.20 16.25 -2.73
CA VAL A 190 -4.72 17.04 -3.87
C VAL A 190 -5.08 18.52 -3.75
N TYR A 191 -6.32 18.82 -3.39
CA TYR A 191 -6.86 20.17 -3.36
C TYR A 191 -7.14 20.57 -1.91
N GLY A 192 -6.85 21.83 -1.57
CA GLY A 192 -7.21 22.39 -0.25
C GLY A 192 -8.70 22.76 -0.13
N VAL A 193 -9.38 22.86 -1.27
CA VAL A 193 -10.79 23.20 -1.38
C VAL A 193 -11.41 22.36 -2.50
N GLY A 194 -12.43 21.59 -2.16
CA GLY A 194 -13.21 20.78 -3.11
C GLY A 194 -14.44 21.52 -3.65
N SER A 195 -15.29 20.74 -4.32
CA SER A 195 -16.60 21.13 -4.80
C SER A 195 -17.45 21.74 -3.67
N GLY A 196 -18.26 22.74 -4.02
CA GLY A 196 -19.08 23.44 -3.04
C GLY A 196 -18.28 24.29 -2.05
N ASN A 197 -17.01 24.57 -2.32
CA ASN A 197 -16.11 25.33 -1.44
C ASN A 197 -15.86 24.64 -0.08
N ILE A 198 -15.92 23.31 -0.05
CA ILE A 198 -15.66 22.49 1.13
C ILE A 198 -14.14 22.39 1.33
N LYS A 199 -13.67 22.64 2.55
CA LYS A 199 -12.25 22.51 2.89
C LYS A 199 -11.84 21.05 2.84
N ASN A 200 -10.76 20.77 2.11
CA ASN A 200 -10.14 19.46 2.06
C ASN A 200 -8.74 19.54 2.68
N PHE A 201 -8.33 18.51 3.43
CA PHE A 201 -7.05 18.46 4.11
C PHE A 201 -6.54 17.00 4.22
N PRO A 202 -5.23 16.77 4.41
CA PRO A 202 -4.71 15.45 4.74
C PRO A 202 -5.24 14.99 6.10
N VAL A 203 -5.51 13.69 6.27
CA VAL A 203 -6.11 13.14 7.48
C VAL A 203 -5.27 11.99 8.01
N LEU A 204 -4.99 12.00 9.32
CA LEU A 204 -4.47 10.84 10.05
C LEU A 204 -5.66 10.11 10.70
N TYR A 205 -5.76 8.82 10.42
CA TYR A 205 -6.71 7.91 11.04
C TYR A 205 -5.98 6.89 11.89
N SER A 206 -6.32 6.79 13.18
CA SER A 206 -5.86 5.70 14.04
C SER A 206 -6.73 4.46 13.82
N ASN A 207 -6.12 3.29 13.75
CA ASN A 207 -6.79 2.00 13.62
C ASN A 207 -7.10 1.41 15.00
N GLU A 208 -8.36 1.42 15.39
CA GLU A 208 -8.85 0.93 16.68
C GLU A 208 -9.09 -0.60 16.68
N GLY A 209 -8.58 -1.28 15.66
CA GLY A 209 -8.83 -2.68 15.34
C GLY A 209 -10.24 -2.94 14.80
N LYS A 210 -10.47 -4.19 14.34
CA LYS A 210 -11.76 -4.65 13.80
C LYS A 210 -12.32 -3.74 12.69
N TRP A 211 -11.44 -3.20 11.86
CA TRP A 211 -11.78 -2.31 10.76
C TRP A 211 -12.44 -0.99 11.23
N LYS A 212 -12.10 -0.50 12.42
CA LYS A 212 -12.56 0.79 12.94
C LYS A 212 -11.42 1.80 12.91
N PHE A 213 -11.67 2.95 12.31
CA PHE A 213 -10.70 4.01 12.10
C PHE A 213 -11.25 5.33 12.62
N SER A 214 -10.50 5.98 13.51
CA SER A 214 -10.83 7.27 14.12
C SER A 214 -9.97 8.37 13.50
N ASN A 215 -10.57 9.48 13.07
CA ASN A 215 -9.79 10.64 12.65
C ASN A 215 -9.15 11.30 13.89
N VAL A 216 -7.82 11.28 13.97
CA VAL A 216 -7.02 11.80 15.09
C VAL A 216 -6.14 12.99 14.66
N THR A 217 -6.45 13.60 13.50
CA THR A 217 -5.59 14.62 12.87
C THR A 217 -5.32 15.81 13.78
N SER A 218 -6.31 16.26 14.55
CA SER A 218 -6.14 17.45 15.41
C SER A 218 -5.50 17.10 16.75
N GLU A 219 -5.82 15.92 17.27
CA GLU A 219 -5.29 15.33 18.49
C GLU A 219 -3.77 15.12 18.39
N GLU A 220 -3.30 14.66 17.22
CA GLU A 220 -1.89 14.41 16.95
C GLU A 220 -1.16 15.62 16.32
N GLY A 221 -1.78 16.81 16.35
CA GLY A 221 -1.09 18.06 15.99
C GLY A 221 -0.88 18.29 14.48
N LEU A 222 -1.58 17.54 13.63
CA LEU A 222 -1.50 17.60 12.16
C LEU A 222 -2.60 18.45 11.52
N GLN A 223 -3.33 19.24 12.31
CA GLN A 223 -4.33 20.17 11.79
C GLN A 223 -3.71 21.28 10.94
N ASN A 224 -4.47 21.77 9.96
CA ASN A 224 -4.10 22.88 9.07
C ASN A 224 -2.89 22.62 8.16
N LEU A 225 -2.54 21.36 7.89
CA LEU A 225 -1.62 21.05 6.81
C LEU A 225 -2.20 21.49 5.46
N PRO A 226 -1.37 22.05 4.56
CA PRO A 226 -1.80 22.32 3.20
C PRO A 226 -2.06 20.99 2.47
N ALA A 227 -2.79 21.08 1.36
CA ALA A 227 -2.90 19.98 0.43
C ALA A 227 -1.51 19.52 -0.05
N THR A 228 -1.34 18.22 -0.16
CA THR A 228 -0.10 17.57 -0.60
C THR A 228 -0.45 16.21 -1.21
N TYR A 229 0.37 15.75 -2.14
CA TYR A 229 0.24 14.43 -2.74
C TYR A 229 0.96 13.35 -1.95
N GLN A 230 1.91 13.74 -1.08
CA GLN A 230 2.98 12.84 -0.67
C GLN A 230 3.14 12.76 0.83
N SER A 231 3.39 11.54 1.29
CA SER A 231 3.75 11.20 2.66
C SER A 231 4.77 10.07 2.69
N ALA A 232 5.55 10.01 3.77
CA ALA A 232 6.44 8.89 4.06
C ALA A 232 6.61 8.73 5.57
N TRP A 233 6.61 7.49 6.03
CA TRP A 233 6.89 7.13 7.41
C TRP A 233 8.33 6.63 7.56
N ALA A 234 9.01 7.03 8.63
CA ALA A 234 10.30 6.50 9.03
C ALA A 234 10.56 6.82 10.51
N ASP A 235 11.22 5.93 11.24
CA ASP A 235 11.79 6.25 12.54
C ASP A 235 13.19 6.85 12.31
N ILE A 236 13.25 8.19 12.16
CA ILE A 236 14.41 8.90 11.60
C ILE A 236 15.57 8.98 12.58
N ASP A 237 15.28 9.01 13.87
CA ASP A 237 16.28 9.10 14.94
C ASP A 237 16.54 7.76 15.65
N ASN A 238 15.82 6.70 15.25
CA ASN A 238 15.92 5.33 15.76
C ASN A 238 15.53 5.19 17.23
N ASP A 239 14.56 5.98 17.68
CA ASP A 239 14.06 5.90 19.05
C ASP A 239 12.88 4.92 19.24
N GLY A 240 12.30 4.46 18.12
CA GLY A 240 11.23 3.48 18.07
C GLY A 240 9.85 4.01 17.72
N ASP A 241 9.68 5.33 17.70
CA ASP A 241 8.44 5.97 17.28
C ASP A 241 8.53 6.31 15.78
N LEU A 242 7.48 6.04 15.00
CA LEU A 242 7.48 6.41 13.58
C LEU A 242 7.22 7.92 13.42
N ASP A 243 8.09 8.58 12.65
CA ASP A 243 7.94 9.97 12.22
C ASP A 243 7.25 10.08 10.86
N LEU A 244 6.61 11.22 10.62
CA LEU A 244 5.91 11.50 9.37
C LEU A 244 6.59 12.62 8.58
N CYS A 245 6.98 12.35 7.34
CA CYS A 245 7.35 13.38 6.37
C CYS A 245 6.16 13.65 5.45
N THR A 246 5.66 14.88 5.43
CA THR A 246 4.50 15.29 4.62
C THR A 246 4.49 16.80 4.42
N ALA A 247 3.89 17.27 3.33
CA ALA A 247 3.72 18.71 3.06
C ALA A 247 5.02 19.55 3.20
N GLY A 248 6.16 18.97 2.83
CA GLY A 248 7.48 19.62 2.92
C GLY A 248 8.02 19.78 4.35
N LYS A 249 7.50 19.02 5.31
CA LYS A 249 7.89 19.04 6.72
C LYS A 249 8.15 17.63 7.23
N ILE A 250 8.93 17.55 8.30
CA ILE A 250 9.11 16.34 9.12
C ILE A 250 8.42 16.60 10.46
N PHE A 251 7.55 15.69 10.87
CA PHE A 251 6.86 15.66 12.15
C PHE A 251 7.48 14.56 12.98
N GLN A 252 8.24 14.94 14.00
CA GLN A 252 8.87 13.99 14.91
C GLN A 252 7.87 13.52 15.97
N ASN A 253 7.64 12.22 16.02
CA ASN A 253 6.79 11.60 17.02
C ASN A 253 7.61 11.35 18.29
N ASN A 254 7.14 11.86 19.43
CA ASN A 254 7.84 11.73 20.72
C ASN A 254 6.94 11.07 21.77
N SER A 255 5.90 10.36 21.33
CA SER A 255 4.83 9.91 22.21
C SER A 255 5.21 8.74 23.12
N LYS A 256 6.30 8.01 22.80
CA LYS A 256 6.86 6.88 23.58
C LYS A 256 5.78 5.91 24.07
N ARG A 257 4.95 5.48 23.13
CA ARG A 257 3.86 4.53 23.37
C ARG A 257 4.34 3.14 22.96
N GLY A 258 3.85 2.11 23.65
CA GLY A 258 4.08 0.70 23.29
C GLY A 258 5.54 0.19 23.35
N ASN A 259 5.69 -1.11 23.15
CA ASN A 259 6.94 -1.72 22.73
C ASN A 259 6.97 -1.75 21.21
N TRP A 260 8.15 -1.89 20.62
CA TRP A 260 8.31 -1.95 19.17
C TRP A 260 9.40 -2.95 18.79
N ILE A 261 9.45 -3.34 17.52
CA ILE A 261 10.61 -4.02 16.95
C ILE A 261 10.80 -3.59 15.50
N LYS A 262 12.05 -3.28 15.12
CA LYS A 262 12.39 -2.98 13.74
C LYS A 262 13.20 -4.12 13.12
N ILE A 263 12.89 -4.51 11.90
CA ILE A 263 13.57 -5.56 11.15
C ILE A 263 14.00 -5.01 9.79
N LYS A 264 15.31 -4.85 9.61
CA LYS A 264 15.92 -4.46 8.34
C LYS A 264 16.43 -5.70 7.61
N LEU A 265 15.79 -6.02 6.50
CA LEU A 265 16.20 -7.15 5.65
C LEU A 265 17.25 -6.72 4.62
N SER A 266 18.06 -7.69 4.20
CA SER A 266 19.00 -7.54 3.07
C SER A 266 19.12 -8.85 2.31
N GLY A 267 19.04 -8.76 0.99
CA GLY A 267 19.29 -9.90 0.10
C GLY A 267 20.76 -10.05 -0.25
N ASP A 268 21.13 -11.22 -0.76
CA ASP A 268 22.49 -11.52 -1.23
C ASP A 268 22.83 -10.89 -2.60
N GLY A 269 21.84 -10.27 -3.26
CA GLY A 269 21.97 -9.68 -4.58
C GLY A 269 22.06 -10.69 -5.72
N LYS A 270 21.84 -11.98 -5.46
CA LYS A 270 21.87 -13.06 -6.45
C LYS A 270 20.54 -13.81 -6.50
N ASN A 271 20.13 -14.36 -5.37
CA ASN A 271 18.86 -15.08 -5.23
C ASN A 271 17.78 -14.10 -4.77
N ILE A 272 18.11 -13.20 -3.85
CA ILE A 272 17.22 -12.15 -3.36
C ILE A 272 17.84 -10.79 -3.70
N ASN A 273 17.03 -9.85 -4.21
CA ASN A 273 17.52 -8.49 -4.50
C ASN A 273 18.11 -7.84 -3.23
N ARG A 274 19.14 -7.00 -3.35
CA ARG A 274 19.90 -6.50 -2.19
C ARG A 274 19.04 -5.78 -1.15
N SER A 275 17.99 -5.10 -1.61
CA SER A 275 17.05 -4.38 -0.75
C SER A 275 15.97 -5.30 -0.14
N ALA A 276 15.97 -6.59 -0.47
CA ALA A 276 14.98 -7.57 -0.03
C ALA A 276 13.52 -7.24 -0.40
N ILE A 277 13.31 -6.42 -1.43
CA ILE A 277 11.98 -5.99 -1.89
C ILE A 277 11.12 -7.21 -2.23
N GLY A 278 9.87 -7.22 -1.78
CA GLY A 278 8.93 -8.33 -1.90
C GLY A 278 9.05 -9.38 -0.79
N SER A 279 9.97 -9.22 0.16
CA SER A 279 10.02 -10.12 1.33
C SER A 279 8.94 -9.73 2.33
N ILE A 280 8.30 -10.72 2.93
CA ILE A 280 7.25 -10.57 3.95
C ILE A 280 7.80 -11.07 5.28
N VAL A 281 7.54 -10.34 6.36
CA VAL A 281 7.86 -10.73 7.73
C VAL A 281 6.58 -10.87 8.54
N LYS A 282 6.43 -12.00 9.21
CA LYS A 282 5.30 -12.30 10.11
C LYS A 282 5.82 -12.47 11.53
N ILE A 283 5.20 -11.76 12.47
CA ILE A 283 5.41 -11.94 13.91
C ILE A 283 4.09 -12.44 14.51
N ARG A 284 4.14 -13.64 15.10
CA ARG A 284 2.94 -14.28 15.67
C ARG A 284 2.88 -14.01 17.17
N SER A 285 1.74 -13.47 17.62
CA SER A 285 1.35 -13.44 19.01
C SER A 285 0.32 -14.54 19.29
N LYS A 286 -0.21 -14.60 20.52
CA LYS A 286 -1.28 -15.55 20.85
C LYS A 286 -2.56 -15.26 20.08
N ASP A 287 -2.85 -13.97 19.86
CA ASP A 287 -4.16 -13.49 19.41
C ASP A 287 -4.11 -12.84 18.01
N SER A 288 -2.91 -12.62 17.46
CA SER A 288 -2.70 -11.91 16.19
C SER A 288 -1.46 -12.39 15.43
N VAL A 289 -1.42 -12.09 14.13
CA VAL A 289 -0.28 -12.29 13.25
C VAL A 289 -0.01 -10.97 12.57
N MET A 290 0.97 -10.22 13.05
CA MET A 290 1.34 -8.95 12.42
C MET A 290 2.21 -9.25 11.21
N THR A 291 1.84 -8.69 10.05
CA THR A 291 2.57 -8.86 8.80
C THR A 291 3.05 -7.51 8.26
N ARG A 292 4.30 -7.44 7.83
CA ARG A 292 4.86 -6.28 7.10
C ARG A 292 5.70 -6.80 5.93
N HIS A 293 5.73 -6.05 4.85
CA HIS A 293 6.53 -6.41 3.67
C HIS A 293 7.49 -5.31 3.26
N VAL A 294 8.61 -5.72 2.66
CA VAL A 294 9.57 -4.75 2.11
C VAL A 294 9.04 -4.26 0.78
N GLN A 295 8.35 -3.13 0.80
CA GLN A 295 7.76 -2.50 -0.37
C GLN A 295 8.59 -1.30 -0.86
N THR A 296 8.48 -1.02 -2.15
CA THR A 296 8.99 0.22 -2.75
C THR A 296 7.83 0.96 -3.38
N GLY A 297 7.52 2.13 -2.83
CA GLY A 297 6.44 2.95 -3.34
C GLY A 297 5.08 2.53 -2.79
N THR A 298 4.34 3.49 -2.27
CA THR A 298 2.90 3.38 -2.00
C THR A 298 2.19 4.55 -2.67
N GLY A 299 0.89 4.44 -2.91
CA GLY A 299 0.12 5.54 -3.50
C GLY A 299 0.63 6.06 -4.85
N GLU A 300 0.46 7.37 -5.09
CA GLU A 300 1.17 8.15 -6.11
C GLU A 300 2.30 8.93 -5.43
N GLY A 301 3.54 8.47 -5.60
CA GLY A 301 4.73 9.21 -5.19
C GLY A 301 5.13 9.14 -3.70
N ASN A 302 4.61 8.19 -2.92
CA ASN A 302 5.04 7.96 -1.54
C ASN A 302 6.15 6.91 -1.48
N GLN A 303 7.07 7.01 -0.51
CA GLN A 303 7.99 5.93 -0.16
C GLN A 303 8.42 6.05 1.30
N SER A 304 7.80 5.24 2.16
CA SER A 304 8.27 5.03 3.54
C SER A 304 9.62 4.31 3.57
N GLU A 305 10.28 4.31 4.73
CA GLU A 305 11.51 3.53 4.89
C GLU A 305 11.28 2.03 4.64
N MET A 306 12.31 1.33 4.15
CA MET A 306 12.25 -0.11 3.91
C MET A 306 12.51 -0.97 5.16
N THR A 307 12.81 -0.34 6.30
CA THR A 307 12.91 -1.05 7.58
C THR A 307 11.50 -1.37 8.04
N LEU A 308 11.22 -2.63 8.32
CA LEU A 308 9.90 -3.02 8.79
C LEU A 308 9.77 -2.66 10.25
N HIS A 309 8.79 -1.84 10.58
CA HIS A 309 8.44 -1.46 11.95
C HIS A 309 7.17 -2.19 12.36
N PHE A 310 7.19 -2.72 13.58
CA PHE A 310 6.06 -3.34 14.25
C PHE A 310 5.91 -2.68 15.61
N GLY A 311 4.80 -1.99 15.85
CA GLY A 311 4.30 -1.78 17.19
C GLY A 311 3.92 -3.12 17.80
N LEU A 312 4.12 -3.22 19.11
CA LEU A 312 3.93 -4.46 19.86
C LEU A 312 3.04 -4.22 21.08
N GLY A 313 2.59 -2.99 21.31
CA GLY A 313 1.84 -2.56 22.48
C GLY A 313 2.50 -3.06 23.76
N ASN A 314 1.80 -3.92 24.49
CA ASN A 314 2.26 -4.49 25.75
C ASN A 314 2.93 -5.87 25.65
N LEU A 315 3.20 -6.38 24.43
CA LEU A 315 3.90 -7.65 24.25
C LEU A 315 5.29 -7.59 24.89
N LYS A 316 5.71 -8.71 25.47
CA LYS A 316 6.94 -8.84 26.26
C LYS A 316 7.78 -10.01 25.79
N GLY A 317 9.07 -9.93 26.12
CA GLY A 317 10.02 -10.99 25.86
C GLY A 317 10.52 -10.97 24.42
N PRO A 318 11.50 -11.83 24.11
CA PRO A 318 12.00 -11.95 22.75
C PRO A 318 10.94 -12.60 21.84
N LEU A 319 10.95 -12.23 20.56
CA LEU A 319 10.01 -12.68 19.55
C LEU A 319 10.73 -13.44 18.43
N ASP A 320 10.02 -14.37 17.81
CA ASP A 320 10.48 -15.03 16.58
C ASP A 320 9.80 -14.36 15.38
N ALA A 321 10.55 -14.17 14.30
CA ALA A 321 10.06 -13.62 13.04
C ALA A 321 10.20 -14.66 11.92
N GLU A 322 9.08 -15.01 11.30
CA GLU A 322 9.02 -15.80 10.07
C GLU A 322 9.24 -14.85 8.88
N ILE A 323 10.19 -15.18 8.00
CA ILE A 323 10.56 -14.34 6.85
C ILE A 323 10.34 -15.15 5.58
N LEU A 324 9.38 -14.71 4.77
CA LEU A 324 9.13 -15.23 3.43
C LEU A 324 9.89 -14.34 2.45
N TRP A 325 10.88 -14.91 1.78
CA TRP A 325 11.66 -14.26 0.75
C TRP A 325 11.05 -14.53 -0.63
N PRO A 326 11.22 -13.59 -1.60
CA PRO A 326 10.81 -13.83 -2.98
C PRO A 326 11.28 -15.20 -3.51
N GLY A 327 10.39 -15.91 -4.22
CA GLY A 327 10.65 -17.26 -4.74
C GLY A 327 10.35 -18.40 -3.76
N LYS A 328 9.44 -18.20 -2.80
CA LYS A 328 8.94 -19.21 -1.84
C LYS A 328 10.00 -19.75 -0.86
N VAL A 329 11.05 -18.98 -0.58
CA VAL A 329 12.06 -19.39 0.41
C VAL A 329 11.66 -18.81 1.76
N THR A 330 11.64 -19.64 2.81
CA THR A 330 11.29 -19.20 4.17
C THR A 330 12.45 -19.41 5.11
N THR A 331 12.69 -18.45 6.01
CA THR A 331 13.63 -18.57 7.13
C THR A 331 13.00 -18.07 8.42
N THR A 332 13.56 -18.42 9.57
CA THR A 332 13.11 -17.90 10.87
C THR A 332 14.25 -17.23 11.60
N SER A 333 14.04 -16.00 12.06
CA SER A 333 14.92 -15.31 12.99
C SER A 333 14.37 -15.48 14.41
N LYS A 334 15.12 -16.16 15.28
CA LYS A 334 14.65 -16.51 16.62
C LYS A 334 15.19 -15.56 17.70
N GLY A 335 14.42 -15.38 18.76
CA GLY A 335 14.90 -14.72 19.98
C GLY A 335 15.19 -13.23 19.81
N LEU A 336 14.48 -12.54 18.90
CA LEU A 336 14.67 -11.12 18.63
C LEU A 336 14.23 -10.28 19.82
N LYS A 337 15.15 -9.49 20.36
CA LYS A 337 14.86 -8.58 21.48
C LYS A 337 13.89 -7.47 21.04
N ILE A 338 12.85 -7.19 21.82
CA ILE A 338 11.98 -6.03 21.62
C ILE A 338 12.72 -4.71 21.92
N ASN A 339 12.15 -3.60 21.47
CA ASN A 339 12.68 -2.25 21.55
C ASN A 339 14.10 -2.19 20.97
N SER A 340 14.25 -2.76 19.78
CA SER A 340 15.54 -2.91 19.10
C SER A 340 15.36 -3.04 17.59
N LEU A 341 16.37 -2.54 16.86
CA LEU A 341 16.53 -2.77 15.43
C LEU A 341 17.38 -4.02 15.19
N HIS A 342 16.85 -4.96 14.41
CA HIS A 342 17.54 -6.17 13.96
C HIS A 342 17.87 -6.07 12.48
N LYS A 343 19.08 -6.47 12.11
CA LYS A 343 19.50 -6.59 10.71
C LYS A 343 19.58 -8.06 10.35
N VAL A 344 18.76 -8.49 9.40
CA VAL A 344 18.71 -9.89 8.94
C VAL A 344 19.11 -9.95 7.48
N MET A 345 20.06 -10.83 7.18
CA MET A 345 20.56 -11.05 5.83
C MET A 345 20.12 -12.42 5.34
N TYR A 346 19.59 -12.48 4.12
CA TYR A 346 19.33 -13.73 3.43
C TYR A 346 20.63 -14.53 3.30
N LYS A 347 20.62 -15.78 3.75
CA LYS A 347 21.71 -16.74 3.55
C LYS A 347 21.13 -17.95 2.84
N LYS A 348 21.67 -18.26 1.67
CA LYS A 348 21.36 -19.52 0.99
C LYS A 348 21.97 -20.66 1.81
N GLU A 349 21.14 -21.62 2.18
CA GLU A 349 21.58 -22.88 2.79
C GLU A 349 22.40 -23.75 1.83
#